data_AF-A0A357M764-F1
#
_entry.id   AF-A0A357M764-F1
#
_cell.length_a   1.000
_cell.length_b   1.000
_cell.length_c   1.000
_cell.angle_alpha   90.00
_cell.angle_beta   90.00
_cell.angle_gamma   90.00
#
_symmetry.space_group_name_H-M   'P 1'
#
loop_
_entity.id
_entity.type
_entity.pdbx_description
1 polymer ?
#
loop_
_entity_poly.entity_id
_entity_poly.type
_entity_poly.pdbx_seq_one_letter_code
_entity_poly.pdbx_strand_id
1 'polypeptide(L)'
;MELYKLRFNTASKSADAIKANYDPSPPSAEVLEKMAEAFRNLNDTEVIGAVWPYSPDSYSLYGWHGEDDEKFKELIYWIEQDSFFGGYIDDRDRFDADWKNGEYEPVTAMHFDKSDFIVIEKIERNEEAQ
;
A
#
# COMPACT_ATOMS: atom_id res chain seq x y z
N MET A 1 -14.94 -11.60 -3.81
CA MET A 1 -14.16 -10.37 -3.63
C MET A 1 -14.98 -9.24 -4.21
N GLU A 2 -15.02 -8.11 -3.52
CA GLU A 2 -15.69 -6.89 -3.99
C GLU A 2 -14.62 -5.87 -4.38
N LEU A 3 -14.88 -5.09 -5.43
CA LEU A 3 -13.97 -4.05 -5.92
C LEU A 3 -14.56 -2.66 -5.65
N TYR A 4 -13.69 -1.71 -5.36
CA TYR A 4 -14.05 -0.34 -5.05
C TYR A 4 -13.08 0.61 -5.73
N LYS A 5 -13.59 1.72 -6.22
CA LYS A 5 -12.77 2.89 -6.51
C LYS A 5 -12.65 3.69 -5.21
N LEU A 6 -11.42 3.93 -4.78
CA LEU A 6 -11.10 4.56 -3.51
C LEU A 6 -10.21 5.78 -3.74
N ARG A 7 -10.26 6.73 -2.82
CA ARG A 7 -9.30 7.83 -2.73
C ARG A 7 -8.61 7.79 -1.38
N PHE A 8 -7.28 7.88 -1.36
CA PHE A 8 -6.53 7.95 -0.11
C PHE A 8 -6.87 9.22 0.69
N ASN A 9 -7.08 9.04 1.99
CA ASN A 9 -7.32 10.06 3.00
C ASN A 9 -6.24 9.95 4.08
N THR A 10 -5.00 10.25 3.70
CA THR A 10 -3.79 9.93 4.47
C THR A 10 -2.98 11.16 4.84
N ALA A 11 -3.48 12.38 4.60
CA ALA A 11 -2.78 13.64 4.92
C ALA A 11 -2.30 13.73 6.38
N SER A 12 -3.02 13.10 7.31
CA SER A 12 -2.69 13.08 8.74
C SER A 12 -2.00 11.81 9.22
N LYS A 13 -1.60 10.89 8.31
CA LYS A 13 -0.95 9.64 8.70
C LYS A 13 0.39 9.94 9.38
N SER A 14 0.60 9.38 10.57
CA SER A 14 1.79 9.57 11.40
C SER A 14 2.54 8.26 11.60
N ALA A 15 3.82 8.36 11.97
CA ALA A 15 4.65 7.21 12.32
C ALA A 15 4.04 6.40 13.48
N ASP A 16 3.47 7.05 14.50
CA ASP A 16 2.81 6.37 15.63
C ASP A 16 1.59 5.55 15.18
N ALA A 17 0.79 6.07 14.24
CA ALA A 17 -0.35 5.34 13.70
C ALA A 17 0.10 4.11 12.90
N ILE A 18 1.21 4.21 12.16
CA ILE A 18 1.80 3.10 11.39
C ILE A 18 2.42 2.06 12.34
N LYS A 19 3.15 2.52 13.36
CA LYS A 19 3.82 1.68 14.35
C LYS A 19 2.87 0.70 15.04
N ALA A 20 1.61 1.09 15.26
CA ALA A 20 0.59 0.23 15.86
C ALA A 20 0.33 -1.06 15.06
N ASN A 21 0.69 -1.10 13.77
CA ASN A 21 0.53 -2.27 12.91
C ASN A 21 1.69 -3.29 13.02
N TYR A 22 2.80 -2.94 13.69
CA TYR A 22 4.01 -3.76 13.74
C TYR A 22 4.34 -4.27 15.16
N ASP A 23 3.38 -4.28 16.10
CA ASP A 23 3.57 -4.82 17.45
C ASP A 23 3.77 -6.36 17.40
N PRO A 24 4.87 -6.95 17.92
CA PRO A 24 5.85 -6.37 18.86
C PRO A 24 7.20 -5.90 18.30
N SER A 25 7.45 -5.98 17.01
CA SER A 25 8.74 -5.63 16.41
C SER A 25 8.60 -4.57 15.32
N PRO A 26 8.37 -3.29 15.68
CA PRO A 26 8.28 -2.22 14.70
C PRO A 26 9.64 -1.93 14.03
N PRO A 27 9.62 -1.44 12.78
CA PRO A 27 10.79 -0.85 12.14
C PRO A 27 11.37 0.32 12.95
N SER A 28 12.55 0.80 12.53
CA SER A 28 13.18 1.96 13.15
C SER A 28 12.27 3.21 13.06
N ALA A 29 12.44 4.16 13.97
CA ALA A 29 11.68 5.42 13.95
C ALA A 29 11.88 6.19 12.64
N GLU A 30 13.08 6.16 12.07
CA GLU A 30 13.39 6.79 10.77
C GLU A 30 12.59 6.15 9.64
N VAL A 31 12.56 4.81 9.58
CA VAL A 31 11.76 4.07 8.59
C VAL A 31 10.27 4.37 8.76
N LEU A 32 9.77 4.39 9.99
CA LEU A 32 8.36 4.72 10.26
C LEU A 32 7.98 6.14 9.83
N GLU A 33 8.86 7.12 10.04
CA GLU A 33 8.64 8.49 9.54
C GLU A 33 8.66 8.55 8.02
N LYS A 34 9.56 7.80 7.37
CA LYS A 34 9.60 7.72 5.91
C LYS A 34 8.38 7.02 5.32
N MET A 35 7.88 5.97 5.95
CA MET A 35 6.60 5.37 5.60
C MET A 35 5.48 6.40 5.76
N ALA A 36 5.45 7.17 6.85
CA ALA A 36 4.44 8.19 7.08
C ALA A 36 4.48 9.31 6.04
N GLU A 37 5.67 9.75 5.62
CA GLU A 37 5.87 10.67 4.49
C GLU A 37 5.29 10.09 3.20
N ALA A 38 5.62 8.84 2.86
CA ALA A 38 5.11 8.17 1.66
C ALA A 38 3.58 8.01 1.67
N PHE A 39 3.00 7.64 2.82
CA PHE A 39 1.55 7.61 3.01
C PHE A 39 0.91 8.98 2.77
N ARG A 40 1.47 10.06 3.31
CA ARG A 40 0.96 11.41 3.09
C ARG A 40 1.07 11.85 1.64
N ASN A 41 2.12 11.42 0.92
CA ASN A 41 2.29 11.70 -0.51
C ASN A 41 1.23 11.01 -1.39
N LEU A 42 0.59 9.96 -0.89
CA LEU A 42 -0.54 9.31 -1.56
C LEU A 42 -1.88 9.99 -1.30
N ASN A 43 -1.96 10.99 -0.41
CA ASN A 43 -3.24 11.67 -0.14
C ASN A 43 -3.88 12.18 -1.45
N ASP A 44 -5.20 12.03 -1.54
CA ASP A 44 -6.01 12.34 -2.74
C ASP A 44 -5.76 11.44 -3.96
N THR A 45 -4.83 10.49 -3.90
CA THR A 45 -4.59 9.53 -5.00
C THR A 45 -5.73 8.53 -5.10
N GLU A 46 -6.22 8.27 -6.32
CA GLU A 46 -7.30 7.32 -6.59
C GLU A 46 -6.73 5.93 -6.94
N VAL A 47 -7.32 4.88 -6.37
CA VAL A 47 -6.90 3.49 -6.58
C VAL A 47 -8.11 2.56 -6.74
N ILE A 48 -7.84 1.36 -7.25
CA ILE A 48 -8.75 0.24 -7.15
C ILE A 48 -8.37 -0.56 -5.92
N GLY A 49 -9.31 -0.67 -4.98
CA GLY A 49 -9.20 -1.50 -3.79
C GLY A 49 -10.09 -2.73 -3.89
N ALA A 50 -9.67 -3.80 -3.21
CA ALA A 50 -10.40 -5.05 -3.10
C ALA A 50 -10.73 -5.36 -1.64
N VAL A 51 -11.96 -5.80 -1.38
CA VAL A 51 -12.32 -6.44 -0.10
C VAL A 51 -12.37 -7.94 -0.32
N TRP A 52 -11.47 -8.65 0.36
CA TRP A 52 -11.41 -10.11 0.32
C TRP A 52 -12.21 -10.73 1.47
N PRO A 53 -12.85 -11.90 1.27
CA PRO A 53 -13.59 -12.57 2.35
C PRO A 53 -12.75 -12.89 3.59
N TYR A 54 -11.45 -13.12 3.44
CA TYR A 54 -10.54 -13.42 4.55
C TYR A 54 -10.04 -12.16 5.29
N SER A 55 -10.25 -10.97 4.71
CA SER A 55 -9.84 -9.69 5.31
C SER A 55 -10.93 -8.64 5.06
N PRO A 56 -12.13 -8.83 5.65
CA PRO A 56 -13.30 -7.99 5.36
C PRO A 56 -13.17 -6.56 5.91
N ASP A 57 -12.26 -6.34 6.86
CA ASP A 57 -12.08 -5.08 7.57
C ASP A 57 -10.98 -4.18 6.99
N SER A 58 -10.37 -4.60 5.86
CA SER A 58 -9.35 -3.83 5.15
C SER A 58 -9.69 -3.67 3.66
N TYR A 59 -9.00 -2.74 3.00
CA TYR A 59 -8.90 -2.74 1.54
C TYR A 59 -7.51 -3.26 1.15
N SER A 60 -7.47 -4.26 0.29
CA SER A 60 -6.24 -4.62 -0.41
C SER A 60 -6.05 -3.75 -1.63
N LEU A 61 -4.83 -3.28 -1.89
CA LEU A 61 -4.52 -2.59 -3.14
C LEU A 61 -4.64 -3.57 -4.32
N TYR A 62 -5.54 -3.27 -5.25
CA TYR A 62 -5.76 -4.07 -6.46
C TYR A 62 -5.07 -3.45 -7.68
N GLY A 63 -4.92 -2.12 -7.71
CA GLY A 63 -4.16 -1.41 -8.73
C GLY A 63 -4.22 0.10 -8.56
N TRP A 64 -3.30 0.79 -9.23
CA TRP A 64 -3.20 2.25 -9.29
C TRP A 64 -3.01 2.73 -10.73
N HIS A 65 -3.10 4.05 -10.95
CA HIS A 65 -2.81 4.66 -12.23
C HIS A 65 -1.29 4.77 -12.43
N GLY A 66 -0.80 4.50 -13.64
CA GLY A 66 0.64 4.53 -13.92
C GLY A 66 1.33 5.88 -13.71
N GLU A 67 0.57 6.98 -13.66
CA GLU A 67 1.10 8.31 -13.30
C GLU A 67 1.51 8.43 -11.82
N ASP A 68 0.96 7.57 -10.96
CA ASP A 68 1.25 7.51 -9.53
C ASP A 68 2.30 6.45 -9.18
N ASP A 69 2.87 5.76 -10.17
CA ASP A 69 3.75 4.60 -9.97
C ASP A 69 4.93 4.90 -9.04
N GLU A 70 5.56 6.06 -9.21
CA GLU A 70 6.68 6.49 -8.35
C GLU A 70 6.26 6.68 -6.88
N LYS A 71 5.02 7.14 -6.62
CA LYS A 71 4.52 7.29 -5.25
C LYS A 71 4.35 5.92 -4.57
N PHE A 72 3.82 4.94 -5.32
CA PHE A 72 3.68 3.58 -4.81
C PHE A 72 5.02 2.90 -4.64
N LYS A 73 5.96 3.09 -5.58
CA LYS A 73 7.34 2.62 -5.46
C LYS A 73 7.97 3.08 -4.15
N GLU A 74 7.86 4.37 -3.82
CA GLU A 74 8.40 4.91 -2.56
C GLU A 74 7.73 4.30 -1.33
N LEU A 75 6.39 4.21 -1.30
CA LEU A 75 5.69 3.56 -0.18
C LEU A 75 6.16 2.11 0.01
N ILE A 76 6.21 1.36 -1.08
CA ILE A 76 6.57 -0.06 -1.08
C ILE A 76 8.00 -0.24 -0.62
N TYR A 77 8.96 0.55 -1.11
CA TYR A 77 10.35 0.49 -0.64
C TYR A 77 10.45 0.61 0.88
N TRP A 78 9.69 1.55 1.46
CA TRP A 78 9.69 1.73 2.91
C TRP A 78 9.01 0.57 3.64
N ILE A 79 7.92 0.00 3.10
CA ILE A 79 7.30 -1.25 3.61
C ILE A 79 8.30 -2.41 3.61
N GLU A 80 9.10 -2.54 2.55
CA GLU A 80 10.14 -3.57 2.38
C GLU A 80 11.31 -3.44 3.38
N GLN A 81 11.35 -2.38 4.20
CA GLN A 81 12.29 -2.27 5.32
C GLN A 81 11.84 -3.04 6.57
N ASP A 82 10.65 -3.65 6.55
CA ASP A 82 10.23 -4.57 7.61
C ASP A 82 11.09 -5.83 7.62
N SER A 83 11.80 -6.07 8.73
CA SER A 83 12.65 -7.25 8.91
C SER A 83 11.93 -8.60 8.86
N PHE A 84 10.60 -8.62 9.00
CA PHE A 84 9.83 -9.86 9.01
C PHE A 84 9.35 -10.29 7.62
N PHE A 85 8.97 -9.33 6.77
CA PHE A 85 8.40 -9.60 5.44
C PHE A 85 9.24 -9.05 4.28
N GLY A 86 10.07 -8.04 4.54
CA GLY A 86 10.79 -7.29 3.52
C GLY A 86 11.99 -8.03 2.93
N GLY A 87 12.16 -7.89 1.61
CA GLY A 87 13.25 -8.47 0.83
C GLY A 87 14.36 -7.49 0.45
N TYR A 88 14.18 -6.20 0.70
CA TYR A 88 15.05 -5.10 0.24
C TYR A 88 15.55 -4.20 1.38
N ILE A 89 15.78 -4.79 2.56
CA ILE A 89 16.27 -4.06 3.74
C ILE A 89 17.62 -3.40 3.41
N ASP A 90 17.65 -2.07 3.51
CA ASP A 90 18.78 -1.21 3.16
C ASP A 90 19.33 -1.41 1.72
N ASP A 91 18.55 -2.00 0.81
CA ASP A 91 18.97 -2.34 -0.56
C ASP A 91 18.13 -1.61 -1.63
N ARG A 92 18.21 -0.27 -1.58
CA ARG A 92 17.51 0.63 -2.51
C ARG A 92 17.89 0.39 -3.97
N ASP A 93 19.17 0.17 -4.25
CA ASP A 93 19.68 0.03 -5.62
C ASP A 93 19.10 -1.22 -6.30
N ARG A 94 19.03 -2.34 -5.58
CA ARG A 94 18.39 -3.55 -6.09
C ARG A 94 16.88 -3.37 -6.25
N PHE A 95 16.22 -2.73 -5.28
CA PHE A 95 14.78 -2.47 -5.38
C PHE A 95 14.45 -1.61 -6.61
N ASP A 96 15.18 -0.51 -6.84
CA ASP A 96 14.96 0.37 -8.00
C ASP A 96 15.26 -0.36 -9.33
N ALA A 97 16.25 -1.25 -9.35
CA ALA A 97 16.56 -2.07 -10.52
C ALA A 97 15.44 -3.08 -10.83
N ASP A 98 15.00 -3.83 -9.81
CA ASP A 98 13.93 -4.83 -9.95
C ASP A 98 12.60 -4.14 -10.32
N TRP A 99 12.29 -2.99 -9.72
CA TRP A 99 11.11 -2.18 -10.08
C TRP A 99 11.16 -1.76 -11.55
N LYS A 100 12.28 -1.19 -12.00
CA LYS A 100 12.45 -0.72 -13.39
C LYS A 100 12.36 -1.86 -14.41
N ASN A 101 12.85 -3.04 -14.08
CA ASN A 101 12.80 -4.21 -14.96
C ASN A 101 11.46 -4.95 -14.91
N GLY A 102 10.55 -4.58 -14.00
CA GLY A 102 9.31 -5.32 -13.75
C GLY A 102 9.54 -6.68 -13.07
N GLU A 103 10.64 -6.80 -12.32
CA GLU A 103 11.08 -8.00 -11.59
C GLU A 103 10.71 -7.94 -10.11
N TYR A 104 10.19 -6.81 -9.61
CA TYR A 104 9.61 -6.71 -8.27
C TYR A 104 8.36 -7.59 -8.14
N GLU A 105 8.37 -8.51 -7.18
CA GLU A 105 7.25 -9.37 -6.83
C GLU A 105 6.97 -9.24 -5.32
N PRO A 106 5.80 -8.74 -4.91
CA PRO A 106 5.47 -8.59 -3.50
C PRO A 106 5.29 -9.96 -2.83
N VAL A 107 5.84 -10.14 -1.63
CA VAL A 107 5.68 -11.39 -0.85
C VAL A 107 4.24 -11.59 -0.36
N THR A 108 3.47 -10.51 -0.23
CA THR A 108 2.08 -10.52 0.26
C THR A 108 1.25 -9.39 -0.33
N ALA A 109 -0.08 -9.52 -0.28
CA ALA A 109 -0.98 -8.44 -0.63
C ALA A 109 -0.86 -7.28 0.38
N MET A 110 -0.85 -6.05 -0.11
CA MET A 110 -0.85 -4.87 0.75
C MET A 110 -2.27 -4.55 1.20
N HIS A 111 -2.49 -4.62 2.51
CA HIS A 111 -3.75 -4.28 3.16
C HIS A 111 -3.65 -2.93 3.87
N PHE A 112 -4.71 -2.14 3.74
CA PHE A 112 -4.82 -0.81 4.32
C PHE A 112 -6.09 -0.71 5.15
N ASP A 113 -6.04 0.08 6.21
CA ASP A 113 -7.21 0.33 7.05
C ASP A 113 -8.29 1.07 6.24
N LYS A 114 -9.57 0.74 6.46
CA LYS A 114 -10.66 1.41 5.73
C LYS A 114 -10.71 2.92 5.97
N SER A 115 -10.25 3.40 7.12
CA SER A 115 -10.17 4.82 7.46
C SER A 115 -9.13 5.59 6.65
N ASP A 116 -8.18 4.90 6.02
CA ASP A 116 -7.21 5.50 5.09
C ASP A 116 -7.83 5.88 3.74
N PHE A 117 -9.14 5.63 3.53
CA PHE A 117 -9.81 5.91 2.27
C PHE A 117 -11.16 6.61 2.41
N ILE A 118 -11.48 7.37 1.37
CA ILE A 118 -12.84 7.76 1.01
C ILE A 118 -13.30 6.83 -0.12
N VAL A 119 -14.45 6.18 0.06
CA VAL A 119 -15.05 5.34 -0.99
C VAL A 119 -15.70 6.25 -2.03
N ILE A 120 -15.26 6.15 -3.29
CA ILE A 120 -15.85 6.90 -4.41
C ILE A 120 -17.02 6.11 -4.98
N GLU A 121 -16.79 4.84 -5.33
CA GLU A 121 -17.80 3.95 -5.90
C GLU A 121 -17.48 2.49 -5.59
N LYS A 122 -18.54 1.66 -5.53
CA LYS A 122 -18.42 0.21 -5.57
C LYS A 122 -18.47 -0.23 -7.03
N ILE A 123 -17.49 -1.01 -7.45
CA ILE A 123 -17.38 -1.51 -8.82
C ILE A 123 -18.18 -2.80 -8.92
N GLU A 124 -19.30 -2.73 -9.64
CA GLU A 124 -20.10 -3.91 -9.96
C GLU A 124 -19.38 -4.73 -11.05
N ARG A 125 -19.17 -6.03 -10.80
CA ARG A 125 -18.80 -6.94 -11.88
C ARG A 125 -20.05 -7.23 -12.68
N ASN A 126 -20.12 -6.73 -13.90
CA ASN A 126 -21.12 -7.20 -14.85
C ASN A 126 -20.79 -8.67 -15.18
N GLU A 127 -21.68 -9.59 -14.80
CA GLU A 127 -21.59 -11.03 -15.10
C GLU A 127 -21.98 -11.35 -16.56
N GLU A 128 -21.71 -10.44 -17.51
CA GLU A 128 -21.97 -10.66 -18.93
C GLU A 128 -20.68 -11.05 -19.68
N ALA A 129 -20.25 -12.28 -19.44
CA ALA A 129 -19.49 -13.08 -20.40
C ALA A 129 -19.55 -14.55 -19.96
N GLN A 130 -20.65 -15.22 -20.33
CA GLN A 130 -20.70 -16.69 -20.42
C GLN A 130 -19.94 -17.17 -21.64
#